data_AF-A0A3L9M7V7-F1
#
_entry.id   AF-A0A3L9M7V7-F1
#
_cell.length_a   1.000
_cell.length_b   1.000
_cell.length_c   1.000
_cell.angle_alpha   90.00
_cell.angle_beta   90.00
_cell.angle_gamma   90.00
#
_symmetry.space_group_name_H-M   'P 1'
#
loop_
_entity.id
_entity.type
_entity.pdbx_description
1 polymer ?
#
loop_
_entity_poly.entity_id
_entity_poly.type
_entity_poly.pdbx_seq_one_letter_code
_entity_poly.pdbx_strand_id
1 'polypeptide(L)' 'MARQDKQVNVRMPQKLVDELKRNADENKRSVTAHLNFIVEEWLKQQQTNS' A
#
# COMPACT_ATOMS: atom_id res chain seq x y z
N MET A 1 -11.56 -4.79 -8.82
CA MET A 1 -10.60 -3.88 -9.48
C MET A 1 -11.24 -3.50 -10.81
N ALA A 2 -11.72 -2.27 -10.91
CA ALA A 2 -12.45 -1.81 -12.09
C ALA A 2 -11.48 -1.64 -13.26
N ARG A 3 -11.94 -1.83 -14.50
CA ARG A 3 -11.10 -1.73 -15.70
C ARG A 3 -10.43 -0.35 -15.90
N GLN A 4 -10.84 0.66 -15.14
CA GLN A 4 -10.29 2.02 -15.18
C GLN A 4 -9.26 2.31 -14.08
N ASP A 5 -9.05 1.39 -13.13
CA ASP A 5 -8.05 1.57 -12.08
C ASP A 5 -6.64 1.57 -12.69
N LYS A 6 -5.85 2.61 -12.41
CA LYS A 6 -4.45 2.69 -12.87
C LYS A 6 -3.65 1.53 -12.26
N GLN A 7 -3.16 0.64 -13.11
CA GLN A 7 -2.26 -0.44 -12.69
C GLN A 7 -0.84 0.11 -12.59
N VAL A 8 -0.23 -0.01 -11.41
CA VAL A 8 1.14 0.43 -11.15
C VAL A 8 1.95 -0.77 -10.70
N ASN A 9 3.04 -1.04 -11.41
CA ASN A 9 3.99 -2.08 -11.03
C ASN A 9 5.09 -1.46 -10.16
N VAL A 10 5.12 -1.84 -8.87
CA VAL A 10 6.14 -1.39 -7.92
C VAL A 10 7.14 -2.53 -7.69
N ARG A 11 8.43 -2.25 -7.86
CA ARG A 11 9.50 -3.20 -7.53
C ARG A 11 10.05 -2.88 -6.15
N MET A 12 9.98 -3.86 -5.24
CA MET A 12 10.45 -3.72 -3.86
C MET A 12 11.34 -4.90 -3.49
N PRO A 13 12.25 -4.74 -2.51
CA PRO A 13 13.00 -5.87 -1.96
C PRO A 13 12.08 -6.94 -1.38
N GLN A 14 12.43 -8.21 -1.58
CA GLN A 14 11.61 -9.36 -1.16
C GLN A 14 11.22 -9.32 0.32
N LYS A 15 12.18 -8.98 1.20
CA LYS A 15 11.94 -8.88 2.66
C LYS A 15 10.80 -7.91 2.99
N LEU A 16 10.75 -6.77 2.29
CA LEU A 16 9.74 -5.73 2.49
C LEU A 16 8.37 -6.18 1.96
N VAL A 17 8.35 -6.92 0.86
CA VAL A 17 7.11 -7.54 0.33
C VAL A 17 6.54 -8.53 1.34
N ASP A 18 7.38 -9.35 1.96
CA ASP A 18 6.95 -10.36 2.93
C ASP A 18 6.40 -9.73 4.21
N GLU A 19 7.04 -8.67 4.72
CA GLU A 19 6.50 -7.88 5.84
C GLU A 19 5.17 -7.23 5.49
N LEU A 20 5.05 -6.67 4.27
CA LEU A 20 3.82 -6.03 3.83
C LEU A 20 2.66 -7.01 3.67
N LYS A 21 2.93 -8.23 3.20
CA LYS A 21 1.95 -9.33 3.17
C LYS A 21 1.50 -9.73 4.56
N ARG A 22 2.43 -9.91 5.49
CA ARG A 22 2.12 -10.28 6.87
C ARG A 22 1.24 -9.22 7.54
N ASN A 23 1.57 -7.95 7.37
CA ASN A 23 0.75 -6.84 7.89
C ASN A 23 -0.63 -6.78 7.21
N ALA A 24 -0.72 -7.11 5.92
CA ALA A 24 -1.99 -7.16 5.21
C ALA A 24 -2.90 -8.30 5.75
N ASP A 25 -2.32 -9.48 6.02
CA ASP A 25 -3.02 -10.63 6.60
C ASP A 25 -3.52 -10.33 8.02
N GLU A 26 -2.67 -9.72 8.87
CA GLU A 26 -3.03 -9.32 10.23
C GLU A 26 -4.18 -8.31 10.25
N ASN A 27 -4.21 -7.40 9.27
CA ASN A 27 -5.28 -6.41 9.11
C ASN A 27 -6.51 -6.94 8.34
N LYS A 28 -6.51 -8.21 7.91
CA LYS A 28 -7.56 -8.83 7.07
C LYS A 28 -7.84 -8.03 5.79
N ARG A 29 -6.81 -7.43 5.18
CA ARG A 29 -6.89 -6.62 3.96
C ARG A 29 -6.08 -7.26 2.83
N SER A 30 -6.40 -6.93 1.59
CA SER A 30 -5.54 -7.30 0.47
C SER A 30 -4.23 -6.51 0.53
N VAL A 31 -3.15 -7.12 0.03
CA VAL A 31 -1.83 -6.48 -0.09
C VAL A 31 -1.93 -5.12 -0.78
N THR A 32 -2.74 -5.03 -1.85
CA THR A 32 -2.98 -3.78 -2.59
C THR A 32 -3.74 -2.75 -1.76
N ALA A 33 -4.77 -3.16 -1.00
CA ALA A 33 -5.51 -2.24 -0.15
C ALA A 33 -4.66 -1.74 1.02
N HIS A 34 -3.79 -2.59 1.57
CA HIS A 34 -2.85 -2.22 2.61
C HIS A 34 -1.79 -1.25 2.09
N LEU A 35 -1.25 -1.49 0.89
CA LEU A 35 -0.34 -0.56 0.21
C LEU A 35 -1.00 0.80 -0.03
N ASN A 36 -2.23 0.82 -0.57
CA ASN A 36 -2.96 2.06 -0.81
C ASN A 36 -3.17 2.85 0.49
N PHE A 37 -3.55 2.17 1.58
CA PHE A 37 -3.73 2.79 2.88
C PHE A 37 -2.44 3.45 3.39
N ILE A 38 -1.31 2.77 3.29
CA ILE A 38 0.00 3.34 3.68
C ILE A 38 0.33 4.60 2.87
N VAL A 39 0.09 4.56 1.55
CA VAL A 39 0.34 5.69 0.66
C VAL A 39 -0.57 6.88 0.98
N GLU A 40 -1.86 6.62 1.24
CA GLU A 40 -2.83 7.66 1.62
C GLU A 40 -2.45 8.34 2.94
N GLU A 41 -2.06 7.55 3.95
CA GLU A 41 -1.63 8.09 5.25
C GLU A 41 -0.35 8.93 5.11
N TRP A 42 0.61 8.48 4.30
CA TRP A 42 1.82 9.25 4.02
C TRP A 42 1.51 10.58 3.30
N LEU A 43 0.61 10.58 2.31
CA LEU A 43 0.19 11.79 1.60
C LEU A 43 -0.52 12.80 2.53
N LYS A 44 -1.37 12.33 3.45
CA LYS A 44 -2.02 13.19 4.45
C LYS A 44 -1.01 13.84 5.39
N GLN A 45 0.02 13.10 5.81
CA GLN A 45 1.09 13.63 6.64
C GLN A 45 1.89 14.71 5.89
N GLN A 46 2.18 14.51 4.60
CA GLN A 46 2.86 15.51 3.76
C GLN A 46 2.05 16.83 3.64
N GLN A 47 0.72 16.74 3.50
CA GLN A 47 -0.14 17.92 3.42
C GLN A 47 -0.27 18.67 4.75
N THR A 48 -0.19 17.97 5.88
CA THR A 48 -0.29 18.57 7.22
C THR A 48 1.02 19.27 7.61
N ASN A 49 2.14 18.89 6.99
CA ASN A 49 3.47 19.46 7.23
C ASN A 49 3.85 20.60 6.26
N SER A 50 2.93 21.08 5.42
CA SER A 50 3.13 22.20 4.47
C SER A 50 2.43 23.47 4.92
#